data_AF-A0A3S9EIY7-F1
#
_entry.id   AF-A0A3S9EIY7-F1
#
_cell.length_a   1.000
_cell.length_b   1.000
_cell.length_c   1.000
_cell.angle_alpha   90.00
_cell.angle_beta   90.00
_cell.angle_gamma   90.00
#
_symmetry.space_group_name_H-M   'P 1'
#
loop_
_entity.id
_entity.type
_entity.pdbx_description
1 polymer ?
#
loop_
_entity_poly.entity_id
_entity_poly.type
_entity_poly.pdbx_seq_one_letter_code
_entity_poly.pdbx_strand_id
1 'polypeptide(L)'
;MVAESRRGRRHLAGQPRIRASPAGALDGLGITPGELPQAAAPVGHCLRRGTGEVHVASTRNPNVLYTLRAADGLLPRRDLTSKGIAGNVLMPAGARFLPGSTYLHDLAMIGPELHGSAVGENAIVAFPALGGSQRVWWPSCIEGDAGADFGLNHLQLNGIAAGKSLAESCFTASKDDLVGARPGQIEFAVEGRGVIFSGATRLPMTRGLTRPHSPRFVSDALWVANSGFGSVVSCGQDGSVEIVARLRGWTRGLCAIGNLAIVGTSRIIPRFRAYAPGLEPDRCVCGLHAVDIKSGRVVASLVWPAGNQIFAIEAVPSRMIDRLPFDGFRRMPGAEQTLFYAWQAGSRNDVRRN
;
A
#
# COMPACT_ATOMS: atom_id res chain seq x y z
N MET A 1 -43.22 24.14 -21.76
CA MET A 1 -43.65 25.40 -21.13
C MET A 1 -43.30 25.29 -19.64
N VAL A 2 -42.36 26.14 -19.17
CA VAL A 2 -42.03 26.43 -17.75
C VAL A 2 -41.38 25.27 -16.94
N ALA A 3 -40.25 25.40 -16.24
CA ALA A 3 -39.22 26.43 -16.12
C ALA A 3 -37.96 25.83 -15.47
N GLU A 4 -36.81 26.37 -15.87
CA GLU A 4 -35.51 26.21 -15.24
C GLU A 4 -35.51 26.72 -13.79
N SER A 5 -34.74 26.06 -12.93
CA SER A 5 -34.27 26.61 -11.65
C SER A 5 -32.77 26.41 -11.54
N ARG A 6 -32.03 27.45 -11.92
CA ARG A 6 -30.60 27.65 -11.63
C ARG A 6 -30.43 27.88 -10.11
N ARG A 7 -29.62 27.07 -9.44
CA ARG A 7 -28.95 27.46 -8.19
C ARG A 7 -27.46 27.13 -8.25
N GLY A 8 -26.67 28.16 -7.96
CA GLY A 8 -25.26 28.29 -8.26
C GLY A 8 -24.34 27.28 -7.55
N ARG A 9 -23.34 26.82 -8.30
CA ARG A 9 -22.15 26.16 -7.75
C ARG A 9 -21.22 27.25 -7.19
N ARG A 10 -21.14 27.37 -5.87
CA ARG A 10 -19.98 27.98 -5.22
C ARG A 10 -18.79 27.03 -5.37
N HIS A 11 -17.67 27.55 -5.88
CA HIS A 11 -16.39 26.86 -5.93
C HIS A 11 -15.91 26.57 -4.50
N LEU A 12 -15.93 25.30 -4.11
CA LEU A 12 -15.10 24.80 -3.01
C LEU A 12 -13.79 24.28 -3.62
N ALA A 13 -12.78 25.15 -3.61
CA ALA A 13 -11.40 24.78 -3.85
C ALA A 13 -10.86 24.05 -2.59
N GLY A 14 -10.18 22.91 -2.78
CA GLY A 14 -9.29 22.36 -1.74
C GLY A 14 -9.62 21.01 -1.11
N GLN A 15 -10.50 20.16 -1.66
CA GLN A 15 -10.66 18.78 -1.15
C GLN A 15 -9.76 17.76 -1.90
N PRO A 16 -9.07 16.86 -1.18
CA PRO A 16 -8.29 15.78 -1.80
C PRO A 16 -9.21 14.84 -2.58
N ARG A 17 -8.90 14.61 -3.85
CA ARG A 17 -9.65 13.66 -4.71
C ARG A 17 -9.07 12.26 -4.51
N ILE A 18 -9.84 11.36 -3.90
CA ILE A 18 -9.53 9.93 -3.88
C ILE A 18 -9.85 9.37 -5.26
N ARG A 19 -8.82 8.91 -6.00
CA ARG A 19 -8.98 8.25 -7.30
C ARG A 19 -8.39 6.85 -7.20
N ALA A 20 -9.17 5.83 -7.53
CA ALA A 20 -8.73 4.45 -7.59
C ALA A 20 -9.11 3.88 -8.97
N SER A 21 -8.15 3.24 -9.63
CA SER A 21 -8.34 2.61 -10.94
C SER A 21 -8.70 1.13 -10.76
N PRO A 22 -9.81 0.62 -11.31
CA PRO A 22 -10.03 -0.80 -11.45
C PRO A 22 -9.23 -1.33 -12.66
N ALA A 23 -8.53 -2.45 -12.49
CA ALA A 23 -7.94 -3.18 -13.59
C ALA A 23 -9.06 -3.88 -14.38
N GLY A 24 -9.24 -3.53 -15.66
CA GLY A 24 -10.14 -4.25 -16.55
C GLY A 24 -10.50 -3.49 -17.82
N ALA A 25 -9.75 -3.72 -18.90
CA ALA A 25 -10.22 -3.57 -20.28
C ALA A 25 -9.18 -4.20 -21.23
N LEU A 26 -9.29 -5.51 -21.47
CA LEU A 26 -8.64 -6.21 -22.58
C LEU A 26 -9.58 -7.32 -23.10
N ASP A 27 -10.75 -6.92 -23.60
CA ASP A 27 -11.61 -7.80 -24.40
C ASP A 27 -11.26 -7.57 -25.88
N GLY A 28 -10.59 -8.55 -26.50
CA GLY A 28 -10.30 -8.50 -27.95
C GLY A 28 -9.21 -9.44 -28.45
N LEU A 29 -8.44 -10.07 -27.57
CA LEU A 29 -7.45 -11.08 -27.94
C LEU A 29 -7.88 -12.37 -27.25
N GLY A 30 -8.24 -13.41 -28.01
CA GLY A 30 -8.71 -14.71 -27.50
C GLY A 30 -7.66 -15.46 -26.67
N ILE A 31 -7.31 -14.90 -25.51
CA ILE A 31 -6.39 -15.44 -24.52
C ILE A 31 -7.26 -15.95 -23.37
N THR A 32 -7.17 -17.25 -23.10
CA THR A 32 -7.86 -17.87 -21.97
C THR A 32 -7.47 -17.20 -20.65
N PRO A 33 -8.40 -17.02 -19.68
CA PRO A 33 -8.16 -16.27 -18.44
C PRO A 33 -7.03 -16.78 -17.50
N GLY A 34 -6.35 -17.89 -17.87
CA GLY A 34 -5.26 -18.50 -17.10
C GLY A 34 -3.84 -18.18 -17.58
N GLU A 35 -3.66 -17.50 -18.72
CA GLU A 35 -2.34 -17.35 -19.37
C GLU A 35 -1.86 -15.89 -19.52
N LEU A 36 -2.45 -14.95 -18.79
CA LEU A 36 -1.83 -13.65 -18.62
C LEU A 36 -0.64 -13.79 -17.66
N PRO A 37 0.58 -13.33 -17.99
CA PRO A 37 1.60 -13.13 -16.98
C PRO A 37 0.96 -12.19 -15.96
N GLN A 38 0.71 -12.73 -14.77
CA GLN A 38 0.03 -12.04 -13.70
C GLN A 38 0.86 -10.80 -13.40
N ALA A 39 0.46 -9.65 -13.94
CA ALA A 39 1.18 -8.41 -13.76
C ALA A 39 1.39 -8.25 -12.27
N ALA A 40 2.66 -8.22 -11.86
CA ALA A 40 3.18 -7.57 -10.68
C ALA A 40 2.06 -7.04 -9.76
N ALA A 41 1.57 -7.84 -8.82
CA ALA A 41 0.49 -7.37 -7.94
C ALA A 41 1.08 -6.27 -7.06
N PRO A 42 0.67 -4.99 -7.21
CA PRO A 42 1.20 -3.93 -6.38
C PRO A 42 0.69 -4.15 -4.96
N VAL A 43 1.61 -4.21 -4.01
CA VAL A 43 1.30 -4.57 -2.63
C VAL A 43 1.70 -3.48 -1.64
N GLY A 44 2.93 -2.97 -1.71
CA GLY A 44 3.35 -1.85 -0.88
C GLY A 44 3.41 -0.57 -1.71
N HIS A 45 3.00 0.55 -1.14
CA HIS A 45 3.28 1.86 -1.72
C HIS A 45 3.59 2.89 -0.65
N CYS A 46 4.31 3.93 -1.03
CA CYS A 46 4.66 4.99 -0.10
C CYS A 46 4.89 6.31 -0.84
N LEU A 47 4.35 7.41 -0.31
CA LEU A 47 4.63 8.77 -0.77
C LEU A 47 5.75 9.41 0.05
N ARG A 48 6.82 9.83 -0.62
CA ARG A 48 7.83 10.73 -0.07
C ARG A 48 7.34 12.18 -0.19
N ARG A 49 6.70 12.68 0.87
CA ARG A 49 6.04 14.01 0.86
C ARG A 49 6.95 15.18 0.47
N GLY A 50 8.23 15.13 0.82
CA GLY A 50 9.20 16.19 0.51
C GLY A 50 9.53 16.34 -0.98
N THR A 51 9.39 15.28 -1.78
CA THR A 51 9.75 15.28 -3.20
C THR A 51 8.59 14.95 -4.13
N GLY A 52 7.49 14.42 -3.59
CA GLY A 52 6.36 13.91 -4.39
C GLY A 52 6.64 12.57 -5.07
N GLU A 53 7.73 11.88 -4.71
CA GLU A 53 8.02 10.53 -5.21
C GLU A 53 7.04 9.52 -4.63
N VAL A 54 6.51 8.65 -5.48
CA VAL A 54 5.69 7.50 -5.08
C VAL A 54 6.48 6.24 -5.36
N HIS A 55 6.71 5.44 -4.32
CA HIS A 55 7.32 4.13 -4.44
C HIS A 55 6.23 3.07 -4.48
N VAL A 56 6.38 2.07 -5.36
CA VAL A 56 5.43 0.96 -5.49
C VAL A 56 6.21 -0.35 -5.56
N ALA A 57 5.91 -1.27 -4.66
CA ALA A 57 6.44 -2.62 -4.66
C ALA A 57 5.51 -3.55 -5.46
N SER A 58 6.09 -4.20 -6.46
CA SER A 58 5.55 -5.41 -7.08
C SER A 58 6.02 -6.61 -6.29
N THR A 59 5.07 -7.42 -5.78
CA THR A 59 5.44 -8.75 -5.30
C THR A 59 5.16 -9.82 -6.32
N ARG A 60 5.96 -10.88 -6.23
CA ARG A 60 6.13 -11.99 -7.16
C ARG A 60 7.16 -11.67 -8.22
N ASN A 61 7.73 -12.72 -8.80
CA ASN A 61 8.84 -12.59 -9.73
C ASN A 61 8.37 -11.95 -11.06
N PRO A 62 9.10 -10.92 -11.55
CA PRO A 62 10.23 -10.27 -10.89
C PRO A 62 9.80 -9.37 -9.71
N ASN A 63 10.48 -9.49 -8.55
CA ASN A 63 10.29 -8.54 -7.45
C ASN A 63 10.88 -7.20 -7.87
N VAL A 64 10.06 -6.17 -7.92
CA VAL A 64 10.48 -4.84 -8.39
C VAL A 64 9.99 -3.76 -7.45
N LEU A 65 10.88 -2.85 -7.08
CA LEU A 65 10.55 -1.58 -6.44
C LEU A 65 10.58 -0.47 -7.50
N TYR A 66 9.41 0.00 -7.90
CA TYR A 66 9.25 1.14 -8.80
C TYR A 66 9.33 2.45 -8.02
N THR A 67 9.97 3.43 -8.62
CA THR A 67 9.89 4.84 -8.21
C THR A 67 9.16 5.58 -9.31
N LEU A 68 8.12 6.31 -8.93
CA LEU A 68 7.32 7.16 -9.80
C LEU A 68 7.47 8.63 -9.37
N ARG A 69 7.49 9.55 -10.33
CA ARG A 69 7.58 11.00 -10.10
C ARG A 69 6.63 11.74 -11.03
N ALA A 70 6.18 12.92 -10.63
CA ALA A 70 5.52 13.82 -11.58
C ALA A 70 6.51 14.13 -12.72
N ALA A 71 6.04 14.07 -13.97
CA ALA A 71 6.85 14.49 -15.10
C ALA A 71 7.18 15.99 -15.00
N ASP A 72 8.45 16.34 -15.18
CA ASP A 72 8.99 17.69 -15.00
C ASP A 72 9.41 18.35 -16.31
N GLY A 73 9.39 17.60 -17.41
CA GLY A 73 9.74 18.12 -18.72
C GLY A 73 9.44 17.15 -19.84
N LEU A 74 9.75 17.59 -21.06
CA LEU A 74 9.65 16.76 -22.25
C LEU A 74 10.99 16.75 -23.00
N LEU A 75 11.42 15.57 -23.42
CA LEU A 75 12.54 15.39 -24.33
C LEU A 75 12.23 16.06 -25.67
N PRO A 76 13.23 16.70 -26.30
CA PRO A 76 13.05 17.32 -27.60
C PRO A 76 12.80 16.25 -28.68
N ARG A 77 11.66 16.37 -29.37
CA ARG A 77 11.20 15.42 -30.40
C ARG A 77 10.74 16.20 -31.63
N ARG A 78 11.33 15.90 -32.79
CA ARG A 78 11.04 16.61 -34.06
C ARG A 78 9.68 16.21 -34.64
N ASP A 79 9.20 15.04 -34.27
CA ASP A 79 7.92 14.44 -34.64
C ASP A 79 6.76 14.87 -33.73
N LEU A 80 7.02 15.71 -32.71
CA LEU A 80 6.00 16.21 -31.80
C LEU A 80 6.00 17.74 -31.75
N THR A 81 4.85 18.34 -32.03
CA THR A 81 4.57 19.75 -31.75
C THR A 81 4.16 19.90 -30.28
N SER A 82 5.11 19.73 -29.36
CA SER A 82 4.81 19.77 -27.93
C SER A 82 4.58 21.19 -27.40
N LYS A 83 3.54 21.37 -26.58
CA LYS A 83 3.22 22.62 -25.84
C LYS A 83 3.55 22.53 -24.34
N GLY A 84 4.30 21.51 -23.91
CA GLY A 84 4.56 21.21 -22.49
C GLY A 84 3.62 20.14 -21.90
N ILE A 85 3.85 19.76 -20.64
CA ILE A 85 3.00 18.78 -19.92
C ILE A 85 1.89 19.53 -19.20
N ALA A 86 0.64 19.14 -19.46
CA ALA A 86 -0.49 19.62 -18.67
C ALA A 86 -0.59 18.82 -17.35
N GLY A 87 -0.44 19.51 -16.22
CA GLY A 87 -0.62 18.92 -14.89
C GLY A 87 0.55 18.06 -14.41
N ASN A 88 0.39 17.48 -13.23
CA ASN A 88 1.39 16.68 -12.55
C ASN A 88 1.11 15.19 -12.76
N VAL A 89 1.56 14.68 -13.91
CA VAL A 89 1.34 13.30 -14.33
C VAL A 89 2.38 12.38 -13.69
N LEU A 90 1.94 11.36 -12.96
CA LEU A 90 2.83 10.41 -12.30
C LEU A 90 3.42 9.42 -13.32
N MET A 91 4.69 9.59 -13.66
CA MET A 91 5.43 8.76 -14.61
C MET A 91 6.44 7.85 -13.89
N PRO A 92 6.81 6.70 -14.48
CA PRO A 92 7.96 5.93 -14.02
C PRO A 92 9.21 6.82 -13.91
N ALA A 93 10.09 6.60 -12.94
CA ALA A 93 11.34 7.35 -12.80
C ALA A 93 12.53 6.45 -12.46
N GLY A 94 12.26 5.21 -12.06
CA GLY A 94 13.26 4.18 -11.84
C GLY A 94 12.62 2.86 -11.40
N ALA A 95 13.39 1.79 -11.50
CA ALA A 95 13.03 0.48 -11.01
C ALA A 95 14.26 -0.19 -10.39
N ARG A 96 14.08 -0.86 -9.26
CA ARG A 96 15.09 -1.73 -8.65
C ARG A 96 14.57 -3.16 -8.67
N PHE A 97 15.31 -4.06 -9.30
CA PHE A 97 15.04 -5.49 -9.25
C PHE A 97 15.61 -6.06 -7.95
N LEU A 98 14.79 -6.81 -7.23
CA LEU A 98 15.14 -7.33 -5.92
C LEU A 98 15.31 -8.85 -5.98
N PRO A 99 16.16 -9.44 -5.13
CA PRO A 99 16.23 -10.88 -4.96
C PRO A 99 14.86 -11.51 -4.66
N GLY A 100 14.70 -12.77 -5.04
CA GLY A 100 13.41 -13.48 -5.00
C GLY A 100 12.77 -13.54 -3.60
N SER A 101 13.56 -13.72 -2.54
CA SER A 101 13.06 -13.86 -1.17
C SER A 101 12.70 -12.53 -0.50
N THR A 102 13.14 -11.38 -1.04
CA THR A 102 12.88 -10.08 -0.40
C THR A 102 11.38 -9.80 -0.26
N TYR A 103 10.56 -10.21 -1.24
CA TYR A 103 9.10 -10.30 -1.11
C TYR A 103 8.45 -9.14 -0.32
N LEU A 104 8.56 -7.90 -0.84
CA LEU A 104 8.16 -6.68 -0.12
C LEU A 104 6.65 -6.53 0.04
N HIS A 105 6.14 -6.52 1.26
CA HIS A 105 4.68 -6.50 1.50
C HIS A 105 4.12 -5.13 1.90
N ASP A 106 4.92 -4.26 2.50
CA ASP A 106 4.55 -2.87 2.82
C ASP A 106 5.76 -1.97 2.61
N LEU A 107 5.51 -0.70 2.32
CA LEU A 107 6.54 0.32 2.14
C LEU A 107 6.21 1.51 3.03
N ALA A 108 7.23 2.12 3.63
CA ALA A 108 7.05 3.35 4.38
C ALA A 108 8.31 4.22 4.38
N MET A 109 8.11 5.52 4.52
CA MET A 109 9.19 6.46 4.86
C MET A 109 9.37 6.44 6.37
N ILE A 110 10.52 5.97 6.86
CA ILE A 110 10.92 6.12 8.28
C ILE A 110 11.99 7.19 8.30
N GLY A 111 11.65 8.35 8.86
CA GLY A 111 12.45 9.57 8.68
C GLY A 111 12.63 9.89 7.19
N PRO A 112 13.87 10.17 6.71
CA PRO A 112 14.12 10.50 5.31
C PRO A 112 14.34 9.27 4.41
N GLU A 113 14.33 8.04 4.94
CA GLU A 113 14.73 6.85 4.18
C GLU A 113 13.54 5.92 3.89
N LEU A 114 13.56 5.34 2.69
CA LEU A 114 12.54 4.38 2.26
C LEU A 114 12.83 3.03 2.88
N HIS A 115 11.83 2.45 3.51
CA HIS A 115 11.88 1.13 4.10
C HIS A 115 10.81 0.23 3.51
N GLY A 116 11.07 -1.07 3.53
CA GLY A 116 10.12 -2.10 3.13
C GLY A 116 10.10 -3.28 4.08
N SER A 117 8.92 -3.90 4.21
CA SER A 117 8.75 -5.12 4.99
C SER A 117 9.13 -6.30 4.10
N ALA A 118 10.34 -6.83 4.29
CA ALA A 118 10.86 -7.96 3.53
C ALA A 118 10.39 -9.28 4.17
N VAL A 119 9.22 -9.75 3.73
CA VAL A 119 8.50 -10.86 4.38
C VAL A 119 9.33 -12.14 4.41
N GLY A 120 9.95 -12.49 3.28
CA GLY A 120 10.73 -13.73 3.18
C GLY A 120 12.02 -13.71 3.98
N GLU A 121 12.41 -12.54 4.50
CA GLU A 121 13.60 -12.33 5.32
C GLU A 121 13.27 -11.99 6.78
N ASN A 122 12.00 -12.00 7.20
CA ASN A 122 11.57 -11.61 8.56
C ASN A 122 12.11 -10.24 9.03
N ALA A 123 12.36 -9.31 8.11
CA ALA A 123 13.10 -8.09 8.41
C ALA A 123 12.48 -6.85 7.75
N ILE A 124 12.81 -5.69 8.31
CA ILE A 124 12.66 -4.41 7.62
C ILE A 124 13.98 -4.12 6.91
N VAL A 125 13.86 -3.82 5.62
CA VAL A 125 14.97 -3.44 4.77
C VAL A 125 14.90 -1.97 4.42
N ALA A 126 16.03 -1.29 4.47
CA ALA A 126 16.19 0.08 4.03
C ALA A 126 16.68 0.12 2.58
N PHE A 127 16.22 1.12 1.84
CA PHE A 127 16.57 1.39 0.44
C PHE A 127 17.27 2.74 0.35
N PRO A 128 18.58 2.81 0.64
CA PRO A 128 19.34 4.05 0.51
C PRO A 128 19.29 4.55 -0.94
N ALA A 129 19.48 5.86 -1.11
CA ALA A 129 19.43 6.49 -2.44
C ALA A 129 20.50 5.92 -3.38
N LEU A 130 21.68 5.64 -2.83
CA LEU A 130 22.81 5.02 -3.51
C LEU A 130 23.05 3.63 -2.88
N GLY A 131 23.13 2.58 -3.70
CA GLY A 131 23.44 1.22 -3.25
C GLY A 131 22.24 0.25 -3.23
N GLY A 132 22.52 -0.95 -2.74
CA GLY A 132 21.55 -2.03 -2.58
C GLY A 132 20.68 -1.85 -1.33
N SER A 133 19.75 -2.78 -1.12
CA SER A 133 18.97 -2.85 0.12
C SER A 133 19.78 -3.44 1.27
N GLN A 134 19.54 -2.97 2.48
CA GLN A 134 20.15 -3.51 3.71
C GLN A 134 19.08 -3.85 4.74
N ARG A 135 19.24 -4.95 5.48
CA ARG A 135 18.41 -5.25 6.66
C ARG A 135 18.80 -4.28 7.77
N VAL A 136 17.82 -3.60 8.34
CA VAL A 136 18.04 -2.59 9.40
C VAL A 136 17.30 -2.90 10.70
N TRP A 137 16.34 -3.84 10.66
CA TRP A 137 15.58 -4.24 11.83
C TRP A 137 14.98 -5.64 11.63
N TRP A 138 14.89 -6.43 12.70
CA TRP A 138 14.16 -7.70 12.75
C TRP A 138 13.68 -7.98 14.19
N PRO A 139 12.62 -8.79 14.38
CA PRO A 139 12.14 -9.18 15.71
C PRO A 139 13.20 -9.99 16.48
N SER A 140 13.29 -9.83 17.80
CA SER A 140 14.28 -10.59 18.57
C SER A 140 13.99 -12.10 18.62
N CYS A 141 12.75 -12.52 18.38
CA CYS A 141 12.36 -13.94 18.40
C CYS A 141 12.93 -14.78 17.26
N ILE A 142 13.54 -14.17 16.24
CA ILE A 142 14.27 -14.92 15.20
C ILE A 142 15.75 -15.11 15.55
N GLU A 143 16.23 -14.55 16.66
CA GLU A 143 17.61 -14.71 17.13
C GLU A 143 17.80 -16.06 17.82
N GLY A 144 18.90 -16.75 17.49
CA GLY A 144 19.36 -17.95 18.18
C GLY A 144 20.89 -17.98 18.27
N ASP A 145 21.44 -19.11 18.70
CA ASP A 145 22.89 -19.25 18.98
C ASP A 145 23.77 -19.00 17.74
N ALA A 146 23.26 -19.29 16.55
CA ALA A 146 23.94 -19.06 15.27
C ALA A 146 23.66 -17.68 14.64
N GLY A 147 22.96 -16.80 15.36
CA GLY A 147 22.45 -15.52 14.85
C GLY A 147 20.98 -15.58 14.43
N ALA A 148 20.52 -14.51 13.78
CA ALA A 148 19.13 -14.39 13.34
C ALA A 148 18.82 -15.29 12.13
N ASP A 149 17.70 -16.02 12.17
CA ASP A 149 17.27 -16.90 11.09
C ASP A 149 16.46 -16.14 10.02
N PHE A 150 17.13 -15.94 8.89
CA PHE A 150 16.58 -15.31 7.69
C PHE A 150 16.31 -16.30 6.56
N GLY A 151 16.51 -17.60 6.79
CA GLY A 151 16.45 -18.64 5.75
C GLY A 151 15.02 -19.01 5.34
N LEU A 152 14.03 -18.65 6.16
CA LEU A 152 12.62 -18.98 5.95
C LEU A 152 11.72 -17.79 6.30
N ASN A 153 10.54 -17.71 5.66
CA ASN A 153 9.47 -16.82 6.11
C ASN A 153 8.81 -17.39 7.38
N HIS A 154 9.34 -17.05 8.54
CA HIS A 154 8.88 -17.55 9.84
C HIS A 154 7.64 -16.84 10.32
N LEU A 155 7.60 -15.51 10.17
CA LEU A 155 6.65 -14.67 10.89
C LEU A 155 5.59 -14.05 9.99
N GLN A 156 5.82 -14.00 8.67
CA GLN A 156 5.06 -13.16 7.76
C GLN A 156 5.02 -11.70 8.27
N LEU A 157 6.20 -11.10 8.51
CA LEU A 157 6.36 -9.69 8.91
C LEU A 157 5.94 -8.80 7.73
N ASN A 158 4.81 -8.10 7.85
CA ASN A 158 4.01 -7.69 6.69
C ASN A 158 3.52 -6.24 6.69
N GLY A 159 3.88 -5.42 7.69
CA GLY A 159 3.35 -4.06 7.79
C GLY A 159 4.24 -3.13 8.58
N ILE A 160 4.22 -1.84 8.22
CA ILE A 160 5.02 -0.78 8.85
C ILE A 160 4.10 0.38 9.24
N ALA A 161 3.99 0.65 10.54
CA ALA A 161 3.57 1.95 11.06
C ALA A 161 4.83 2.79 11.31
N ALA A 162 5.15 3.66 10.37
CA ALA A 162 6.38 4.43 10.42
C ALA A 162 6.30 5.59 11.42
N GLY A 163 7.25 5.61 12.36
CA GLY A 163 7.57 6.77 13.19
C GLY A 163 8.68 7.62 12.58
N LYS A 164 9.26 8.53 13.38
CA LYS A 164 10.41 9.35 12.95
C LYS A 164 11.70 8.53 12.80
N SER A 165 11.78 7.43 13.54
CA SER A 165 12.91 6.50 13.59
C SER A 165 12.41 5.05 13.61
N LEU A 166 13.32 4.08 13.42
CA LEU A 166 12.98 2.66 13.59
C LEU A 166 12.47 2.37 15.00
N ALA A 167 13.05 2.99 16.03
CA ALA A 167 12.65 2.82 17.42
C ALA A 167 11.21 3.32 17.69
N GLU A 168 10.80 4.41 17.04
CA GLU A 168 9.44 4.96 17.12
C GLU A 168 8.45 4.30 16.16
N SER A 169 8.88 3.30 15.38
CA SER A 169 8.02 2.58 14.43
C SER A 169 7.44 1.32 15.07
N CYS A 170 6.36 0.81 14.50
CA CYS A 170 5.75 -0.47 14.88
C CYS A 170 5.58 -1.36 13.65
N PHE A 171 5.68 -2.68 13.84
CA PHE A 171 5.67 -3.63 12.73
C PHE A 171 4.71 -4.78 13.00
N THR A 172 3.91 -5.18 12.02
CA THR A 172 2.94 -6.28 12.17
C THR A 172 3.47 -7.58 11.62
N ALA A 173 3.10 -8.70 12.25
CA ALA A 173 3.38 -10.05 11.76
C ALA A 173 2.23 -11.01 12.06
N SER A 174 2.26 -12.20 11.45
CA SER A 174 1.26 -13.24 11.71
C SER A 174 1.54 -14.07 12.96
N LYS A 175 2.76 -14.01 13.53
CA LYS A 175 3.16 -14.65 14.79
C LYS A 175 4.46 -14.06 15.32
N ASP A 176 4.85 -14.44 16.54
CA ASP A 176 6.03 -13.96 17.27
C ASP A 176 7.00 -15.06 17.77
N ASP A 177 6.96 -16.25 17.18
CA ASP A 177 7.78 -17.39 17.59
C ASP A 177 8.26 -18.24 16.38
N LEU A 178 9.27 -19.07 16.56
CA LEU A 178 9.76 -20.01 15.53
C LEU A 178 9.14 -21.42 15.62
N VAL A 179 8.22 -21.64 16.56
CA VAL A 179 7.71 -22.97 16.91
C VAL A 179 6.49 -23.35 16.06
N GLY A 180 6.45 -24.62 15.64
CA GLY A 180 5.31 -25.19 14.92
C GLY A 180 5.17 -24.67 13.50
N ALA A 181 3.93 -24.67 12.99
CA ALA A 181 3.64 -24.27 11.62
C ALA A 181 3.96 -22.79 11.37
N ARG A 182 4.50 -22.51 10.18
CA ARG A 182 4.75 -21.17 9.64
C ARG A 182 3.52 -20.66 8.89
N PRO A 183 3.32 -19.33 8.82
CA PRO A 183 2.28 -18.75 7.98
C PRO A 183 2.36 -19.24 6.53
N GLY A 184 1.23 -19.74 6.01
CA GLY A 184 1.13 -20.31 4.66
C GLY A 184 1.15 -21.83 4.62
N GLN A 185 1.51 -22.51 5.72
CA GLN A 185 1.27 -23.94 5.90
C GLN A 185 -0.18 -24.19 6.32
N ILE A 186 -0.74 -25.34 5.93
CA ILE A 186 -2.17 -25.62 6.14
C ILE A 186 -2.53 -25.80 7.62
N GLU A 187 -1.56 -26.23 8.42
CA GLU A 187 -1.66 -26.43 9.87
C GLU A 187 -1.56 -25.12 10.67
N PHE A 188 -1.23 -24.00 10.01
CA PHE A 188 -1.10 -22.72 10.69
C PHE A 188 -2.48 -22.12 11.01
N ALA A 189 -2.91 -22.26 12.26
CA ALA A 189 -4.10 -21.59 12.79
C ALA A 189 -3.88 -20.07 12.87
N VAL A 190 -4.61 -19.29 12.08
CA VAL A 190 -4.39 -17.84 11.98
C VAL A 190 -5.01 -17.01 13.11
N GLU A 191 -6.04 -17.53 13.76
CA GLU A 191 -6.86 -16.77 14.70
C GLU A 191 -6.06 -16.44 15.96
N GLY A 192 -6.03 -15.15 16.32
CA GLY A 192 -5.36 -14.64 17.53
C GLY A 192 -3.83 -14.69 17.53
N ARG A 193 -3.19 -15.25 16.50
CA ARG A 193 -1.72 -15.39 16.44
C ARG A 193 -0.97 -14.13 16.07
N GLY A 194 -1.63 -13.20 15.39
CA GLY A 194 -1.04 -11.98 14.88
C GLY A 194 -0.58 -11.04 15.99
N VAL A 195 0.51 -10.33 15.71
CA VAL A 195 1.20 -9.48 16.67
C VAL A 195 1.57 -8.12 16.08
N ILE A 196 1.86 -7.19 16.97
CA ILE A 196 2.56 -5.93 16.69
C ILE A 196 3.85 -5.94 17.48
N PHE A 197 4.99 -5.75 16.82
CA PHE A 197 6.29 -5.54 17.42
C PHE A 197 6.57 -4.05 17.63
N SER A 198 7.16 -3.73 18.78
CA SER A 198 7.77 -2.42 19.01
C SER A 198 9.10 -2.34 18.26
N GLY A 199 9.30 -1.25 17.53
CA GLY A 199 10.55 -0.99 16.84
C GLY A 199 11.73 -0.77 17.80
N ALA A 200 11.48 -0.21 18.99
CA ALA A 200 12.52 0.03 19.99
C ALA A 200 13.01 -1.25 20.66
N THR A 201 12.08 -2.10 21.14
CA THR A 201 12.45 -3.27 21.94
C THR A 201 12.61 -4.55 21.11
N ARG A 202 12.11 -4.55 19.87
CA ARG A 202 12.01 -5.74 19.00
C ARG A 202 11.12 -6.85 19.55
N LEU A 203 10.35 -6.56 20.60
CA LEU A 203 9.44 -7.47 21.27
C LEU A 203 7.98 -7.16 20.90
N PRO A 204 7.08 -8.15 20.94
CA PRO A 204 5.66 -7.94 20.73
C PRO A 204 5.06 -7.05 21.83
N MET A 205 4.44 -5.94 21.43
CA MET A 205 3.69 -5.05 22.32
C MET A 205 2.18 -5.33 22.30
N THR A 206 1.67 -5.96 21.23
CA THR A 206 0.26 -6.34 21.11
C THR A 206 0.17 -7.74 20.51
N ARG A 207 -0.74 -8.57 21.02
CA ARG A 207 -1.04 -9.93 20.54
C ARG A 207 -2.55 -10.09 20.36
N GLY A 208 -3.00 -11.26 19.88
CA GLY A 208 -4.42 -11.56 19.74
C GLY A 208 -5.04 -11.05 18.45
N LEU A 209 -4.25 -10.51 17.53
CA LEU A 209 -4.74 -10.07 16.23
C LEU A 209 -4.84 -11.25 15.27
N THR A 210 -5.61 -11.10 14.19
CA THR A 210 -5.74 -12.12 13.15
C THR A 210 -5.43 -11.49 11.81
N ARG A 211 -4.29 -11.90 11.26
CA ARG A 211 -3.79 -11.38 9.98
C ARG A 211 -3.72 -9.84 10.00
N PRO A 212 -2.96 -9.24 10.94
CA PRO A 212 -2.84 -7.79 11.04
C PRO A 212 -2.18 -7.23 9.78
N HIS A 213 -2.76 -6.19 9.19
CA HIS A 213 -2.26 -5.52 7.99
C HIS A 213 -2.33 -4.00 8.10
N SER A 214 -1.56 -3.34 7.24
CA SER A 214 -1.61 -1.89 7.02
C SER A 214 -1.58 -1.09 8.32
N PRO A 215 -0.65 -1.37 9.26
CA PRO A 215 -0.55 -0.60 10.49
C PRO A 215 -0.18 0.85 10.15
N ARG A 216 -0.87 1.83 10.73
CA ARG A 216 -0.61 3.26 10.54
C ARG A 216 -0.80 3.99 11.85
N PHE A 217 0.03 5.00 12.10
CA PHE A 217 -0.31 6.00 13.10
C PHE A 217 -1.40 6.91 12.54
N VAL A 218 -2.53 6.97 13.24
CA VAL A 218 -3.69 7.79 12.91
C VAL A 218 -3.91 8.73 14.09
N SER A 219 -3.65 10.02 13.87
CA SER A 219 -3.43 10.98 14.95
C SER A 219 -2.29 10.50 15.86
N ASP A 220 -2.57 10.16 17.12
CA ASP A 220 -1.57 9.68 18.09
C ASP A 220 -1.74 8.19 18.43
N ALA A 221 -2.68 7.50 17.78
CA ALA A 221 -2.98 6.10 18.04
C ALA A 221 -2.45 5.19 16.93
N LEU A 222 -2.03 3.97 17.31
CA LEU A 222 -1.65 2.94 16.37
C LEU A 222 -2.88 2.20 15.88
N TRP A 223 -3.22 2.35 14.60
CA TRP A 223 -4.36 1.67 13.99
C TRP A 223 -3.89 0.53 13.10
N VAL A 224 -4.62 -0.59 13.12
CA VAL A 224 -4.29 -1.80 12.36
C VAL A 224 -5.54 -2.40 11.75
N ALA A 225 -5.44 -2.88 10.52
CA ALA A 225 -6.48 -3.72 9.93
C ALA A 225 -6.37 -5.15 10.50
N ASN A 226 -7.31 -5.53 11.35
CA ASN A 226 -7.45 -6.89 11.86
C ASN A 226 -8.25 -7.71 10.85
N SER A 227 -7.57 -8.08 9.75
CA SER A 227 -8.19 -8.49 8.49
C SER A 227 -9.05 -9.73 8.59
N GLY A 228 -8.67 -10.70 9.43
CA GLY A 228 -9.41 -11.96 9.56
C GLY A 228 -10.83 -11.79 10.11
N PHE A 229 -11.10 -10.65 10.76
CA PHE A 229 -12.39 -10.28 11.34
C PHE A 229 -13.04 -9.06 10.64
N GLY A 230 -12.46 -8.62 9.51
CA GLY A 230 -12.91 -7.43 8.80
C GLY A 230 -13.00 -6.17 9.67
N SER A 231 -12.15 -6.05 10.68
CA SER A 231 -12.18 -4.91 11.61
C SER A 231 -10.96 -4.01 11.42
N VAL A 232 -11.12 -2.76 11.84
CA VAL A 232 -10.01 -1.85 12.13
C VAL A 232 -9.98 -1.66 13.64
N VAL A 233 -8.79 -1.80 14.21
CA VAL A 233 -8.55 -1.69 15.64
C VAL A 233 -7.58 -0.56 15.94
N SER A 234 -7.76 0.07 17.09
CA SER A 234 -6.79 0.97 17.72
C SER A 234 -6.07 0.20 18.82
N CYS A 235 -4.75 0.32 18.87
CA CYS A 235 -3.91 -0.38 19.83
C CYS A 235 -3.24 0.61 20.79
N GLY A 236 -3.39 0.37 22.08
CA GLY A 236 -2.73 1.14 23.14
C GLY A 236 -1.27 0.72 23.34
N GLN A 237 -0.48 1.59 23.98
CA GLN A 237 0.91 1.28 24.35
C GLN A 237 1.00 0.16 25.40
N ASP A 238 -0.05 -0.03 26.19
CA ASP A 238 -0.22 -1.12 27.16
C ASP A 238 -0.58 -2.46 26.50
N GLY A 239 -0.70 -2.50 25.17
CA GLY A 239 -1.09 -3.68 24.41
C GLY A 239 -2.60 -3.90 24.30
N SER A 240 -3.42 -2.99 24.82
CA SER A 240 -4.87 -3.02 24.66
C SER A 240 -5.28 -2.90 23.19
N VAL A 241 -6.41 -3.53 22.84
CA VAL A 241 -6.96 -3.53 21.48
C VAL A 241 -8.43 -3.14 21.55
N GLU A 242 -8.77 -2.02 20.91
CA GLU A 242 -10.14 -1.54 20.80
C GLU A 242 -10.61 -1.60 19.35
N ILE A 243 -11.83 -2.10 19.11
CA ILE A 243 -12.41 -2.10 17.77
C ILE A 243 -12.94 -0.71 17.45
N VAL A 244 -12.37 -0.09 16.44
CA VAL A 244 -12.83 1.20 15.91
C VAL A 244 -14.02 1.00 14.98
N ALA A 245 -13.92 0.05 14.05
CA ALA A 245 -14.94 -0.19 13.05
C ALA A 245 -14.93 -1.65 12.58
N ARG A 246 -16.11 -2.16 12.21
CA ARG A 246 -16.27 -3.42 11.47
C ARG A 246 -16.76 -3.12 10.07
N LEU A 247 -16.09 -3.71 9.09
CA LEU A 247 -16.34 -3.51 7.67
C LEU A 247 -16.62 -4.86 7.00
N ARG A 248 -17.41 -4.80 5.93
CA ARG A 248 -17.84 -6.00 5.21
C ARG A 248 -16.76 -6.46 4.22
N GLY A 249 -15.71 -7.08 4.71
CA GLY A 249 -14.68 -7.66 3.87
C GLY A 249 -13.33 -7.73 4.57
N TRP A 250 -12.36 -8.34 3.88
CA TRP A 250 -10.98 -8.40 4.35
C TRP A 250 -10.38 -7.00 4.39
N THR A 251 -10.18 -6.46 5.59
CA THR A 251 -9.67 -5.09 5.75
C THR A 251 -8.20 -5.02 5.38
N ARG A 252 -7.84 -4.13 4.46
CA ARG A 252 -6.46 -3.90 3.99
C ARG A 252 -6.37 -2.53 3.31
N GLY A 253 -5.19 -1.93 3.37
CA GLY A 253 -5.02 -0.53 2.99
C GLY A 253 -5.65 0.38 4.06
N LEU A 254 -4.82 1.28 4.58
CA LEU A 254 -5.23 2.24 5.58
C LEU A 254 -4.41 3.51 5.35
N CYS A 255 -5.08 4.66 5.30
CA CYS A 255 -4.41 5.96 5.37
C CYS A 255 -5.33 6.97 6.08
N ALA A 256 -4.74 8.03 6.63
CA ALA A 256 -5.48 9.11 7.27
C ALA A 256 -5.51 10.37 6.38
N ILE A 257 -6.65 11.04 6.33
CA ILE A 257 -6.89 12.30 5.61
C ILE A 257 -7.73 13.21 6.52
N GLY A 258 -7.07 14.15 7.21
CA GLY A 258 -7.74 15.00 8.20
C GLY A 258 -8.37 14.14 9.30
N ASN A 259 -9.68 14.30 9.54
CA ASN A 259 -10.43 13.55 10.55
C ASN A 259 -10.98 12.21 10.05
N LEU A 260 -10.57 11.75 8.86
CA LEU A 260 -11.03 10.51 8.26
C LEU A 260 -9.89 9.51 8.12
N ALA A 261 -10.17 8.25 8.44
CA ALA A 261 -9.38 7.10 8.00
C ALA A 261 -10.04 6.50 6.75
N ILE A 262 -9.26 6.28 5.69
CA ILE A 262 -9.71 5.57 4.50
C ILE A 262 -9.25 4.13 4.62
N VAL A 263 -10.20 3.20 4.66
CA VAL A 263 -9.95 1.77 4.85
C VAL A 263 -10.43 1.00 3.62
N GLY A 264 -9.59 0.10 3.10
CA GLY A 264 -9.99 -0.79 2.02
C GLY A 264 -10.59 -2.09 2.55
N THR A 265 -11.54 -2.65 1.81
CA THR A 265 -12.02 -4.01 1.97
C THR A 265 -11.81 -4.80 0.68
N SER A 266 -11.55 -6.09 0.82
CA SER A 266 -11.48 -7.05 -0.28
C SER A 266 -12.50 -8.17 -0.09
N ARG A 267 -12.86 -8.82 -1.20
CA ARG A 267 -13.53 -10.11 -1.15
C ARG A 267 -12.61 -11.21 -0.65
N ILE A 268 -13.21 -12.25 -0.08
CA ILE A 268 -12.49 -13.46 0.28
C ILE A 268 -12.45 -14.39 -0.93
N ILE A 269 -11.26 -14.61 -1.47
CA ILE A 269 -11.05 -15.60 -2.53
C ILE A 269 -11.22 -17.00 -1.90
N PRO A 270 -11.91 -17.96 -2.54
CA PRO A 270 -12.22 -19.27 -1.96
C PRO A 270 -11.04 -19.98 -1.29
N ARG A 271 -9.86 -20.02 -1.94
CA ARG A 271 -8.64 -20.62 -1.39
C ARG A 271 -8.07 -19.95 -0.13
N PHE A 272 -8.55 -18.76 0.22
CA PHE A 272 -8.09 -17.97 1.37
C PHE A 272 -9.14 -17.87 2.49
N ARG A 273 -10.24 -18.64 2.41
CA ARG A 273 -11.30 -18.65 3.43
C ARG A 273 -10.76 -18.94 4.84
N ALA A 274 -9.81 -19.87 4.98
CA ALA A 274 -9.19 -20.22 6.25
C ALA A 274 -8.48 -19.05 6.95
N TYR A 275 -8.12 -18.00 6.20
CA TYR A 275 -7.44 -16.82 6.77
C TYR A 275 -8.42 -15.81 7.38
N ALA A 276 -9.72 -15.97 7.15
CA ALA A 276 -10.76 -15.00 7.48
C ALA A 276 -11.87 -15.61 8.36
N PRO A 277 -11.53 -16.14 9.55
CA PRO A 277 -12.49 -16.90 10.38
C PRO A 277 -13.68 -16.06 10.86
N GLY A 278 -13.51 -14.73 10.96
CA GLY A 278 -14.57 -13.81 11.40
C GLY A 278 -15.40 -13.19 10.27
N LEU A 279 -15.29 -13.71 9.05
CA LEU A 279 -15.98 -13.15 7.88
C LEU A 279 -16.81 -14.19 7.16
N GLU A 280 -17.98 -13.77 6.66
CA GLU A 280 -18.80 -14.52 5.73
C GLU A 280 -18.41 -14.14 4.29
N PRO A 281 -17.73 -15.02 3.52
CA PRO A 281 -17.18 -14.66 2.21
C PRO A 281 -18.18 -14.05 1.23
N ASP A 282 -19.41 -14.57 1.22
CA ASP A 282 -20.46 -14.16 0.28
C ASP A 282 -21.05 -12.79 0.62
N ARG A 283 -20.81 -12.28 1.83
CA ARG A 283 -21.21 -10.93 2.26
C ARG A 283 -20.10 -9.89 2.16
N CYS A 284 -18.88 -10.31 1.84
CA CYS A 284 -17.72 -9.43 1.71
C CYS A 284 -17.78 -8.63 0.40
N VAL A 285 -17.46 -7.35 0.49
CA VAL A 285 -17.39 -6.43 -0.65
C VAL A 285 -15.96 -5.95 -0.87
N CYS A 286 -15.67 -5.52 -2.09
CA CYS A 286 -14.44 -4.81 -2.41
C CYS A 286 -14.75 -3.31 -2.46
N GLY A 287 -14.10 -2.49 -1.64
CA GLY A 287 -14.43 -1.08 -1.56
C GLY A 287 -13.51 -0.24 -0.68
N LEU A 288 -13.65 1.08 -0.79
CA LEU A 288 -13.06 2.05 0.13
C LEU A 288 -14.14 2.57 1.08
N HIS A 289 -13.78 2.71 2.35
CA HIS A 289 -14.66 3.20 3.40
C HIS A 289 -13.99 4.39 4.08
N ALA A 290 -14.67 5.53 4.10
CA ALA A 290 -14.26 6.66 4.92
C ALA A 290 -14.84 6.47 6.33
N VAL A 291 -13.97 6.37 7.32
CA VAL A 291 -14.30 6.17 8.73
C VAL A 291 -13.94 7.44 9.48
N ASP A 292 -14.87 8.00 10.24
CA ASP A 292 -14.59 9.12 11.12
C ASP A 292 -13.68 8.68 12.27
N ILE A 293 -12.53 9.36 12.44
CA ILE A 293 -11.48 8.92 13.37
C ILE A 293 -11.97 8.94 14.83
N LYS A 294 -12.82 9.91 15.19
CA LYS A 294 -13.27 10.10 16.57
C LYS A 294 -14.35 9.10 16.97
N SER A 295 -15.30 8.83 16.08
CA SER A 295 -16.49 8.01 16.39
C SER A 295 -16.42 6.58 15.86
N GLY A 296 -15.47 6.26 14.98
CA GLY A 296 -15.41 4.97 14.29
C GLY A 296 -16.53 4.74 13.27
N ARG A 297 -17.40 5.74 13.05
CA ARG A 297 -18.54 5.62 12.13
C ARG A 297 -18.08 5.68 10.67
N VAL A 298 -18.58 4.76 9.86
CA VAL A 298 -18.44 4.84 8.40
C VAL A 298 -19.29 6.00 7.88
N VAL A 299 -18.65 7.02 7.31
CA VAL A 299 -19.33 8.23 6.81
C VAL A 299 -19.65 8.15 5.32
N ALA A 300 -18.86 7.40 4.55
CA ALA A 300 -19.07 7.19 3.12
C ALA A 300 -18.39 5.89 2.67
N SER A 301 -18.81 5.37 1.52
CA SER A 301 -18.17 4.20 0.90
C SER A 301 -18.21 4.29 -0.62
N LEU A 302 -17.16 3.80 -1.26
CA LEU A 302 -17.07 3.52 -2.69
C LEU A 302 -16.90 2.01 -2.84
N VAL A 303 -17.89 1.33 -3.41
CA VAL A 303 -17.89 -0.13 -3.56
C VAL A 303 -17.78 -0.49 -5.03
N TRP A 304 -16.95 -1.48 -5.34
CA TRP A 304 -16.82 -2.06 -6.68
C TRP A 304 -17.48 -3.45 -6.72
N PRO A 305 -18.68 -3.59 -7.30
CA PRO A 305 -19.34 -4.89 -7.42
C PRO A 305 -18.55 -5.93 -8.22
N ALA A 306 -17.72 -5.51 -9.17
CA ALA A 306 -16.82 -6.39 -9.91
C ALA A 306 -15.39 -6.43 -9.31
N GLY A 307 -15.11 -5.64 -8.26
CA GLY A 307 -13.80 -5.58 -7.63
C GLY A 307 -13.50 -6.83 -6.81
N ASN A 308 -12.23 -7.24 -6.80
CA ASN A 308 -11.79 -8.41 -6.01
C ASN A 308 -10.97 -8.01 -4.80
N GLN A 309 -9.84 -7.33 -5.01
CA GLN A 309 -8.88 -7.05 -3.96
C GLN A 309 -8.39 -5.61 -3.98
N ILE A 310 -8.27 -5.04 -2.79
CA ILE A 310 -7.53 -3.82 -2.48
C ILE A 310 -6.40 -4.25 -1.57
N PHE A 311 -5.18 -3.83 -1.90
CA PHE A 311 -4.02 -4.21 -1.10
C PHE A 311 -3.57 -3.09 -0.18
N ALA A 312 -3.29 -1.91 -0.74
CA ALA A 312 -2.83 -0.75 0.01
C ALA A 312 -3.57 0.51 -0.46
N ILE A 313 -3.55 1.56 0.37
CA ILE A 313 -4.12 2.88 0.06
C ILE A 313 -3.14 3.95 0.53
N GLU A 314 -2.85 4.95 -0.31
CA GLU A 314 -1.98 6.08 0.01
C GLU A 314 -2.68 7.37 -0.40
N ALA A 315 -2.69 8.35 0.51
CA ALA A 315 -3.25 9.66 0.23
C ALA A 315 -2.19 10.57 -0.39
N VAL A 316 -2.38 10.92 -1.67
CA VAL A 316 -1.47 11.81 -2.40
C VAL A 316 -2.17 13.15 -2.64
N PRO A 317 -1.56 14.30 -2.26
CA PRO A 317 -2.12 15.60 -2.56
C PRO A 317 -2.20 15.85 -4.07
N SER A 318 -3.35 16.30 -4.57
CA SER A 318 -3.55 16.56 -6.01
C SER A 318 -2.62 17.64 -6.57
N ARG A 319 -2.14 18.55 -5.71
CA ARG A 319 -1.13 19.55 -6.06
C ARG A 319 0.25 18.96 -6.37
N MET A 320 0.53 17.74 -5.90
CA MET A 320 1.78 17.01 -6.19
C MET A 320 1.60 16.11 -7.39
N ILE A 321 0.49 15.37 -7.45
CA ILE A 321 0.18 14.39 -8.49
C ILE A 321 -1.32 14.48 -8.76
N ASP A 322 -1.73 14.78 -9.99
CA ASP A 322 -3.15 14.95 -10.33
C ASP A 322 -3.76 13.79 -11.13
N ARG A 323 -2.92 12.99 -11.79
CA ARG A 323 -3.35 11.84 -12.60
C ARG A 323 -2.22 10.84 -12.88
N LEU A 324 -2.65 9.62 -13.22
CA LEU A 324 -1.84 8.63 -13.92
C LEU A 324 -1.80 8.96 -15.43
N PRO A 325 -0.81 8.47 -16.19
CA PRO A 325 -0.70 8.74 -17.63
C PRO A 325 -1.91 8.25 -18.43
N PHE A 326 -2.55 7.19 -17.94
CA PHE A 326 -3.76 6.62 -18.52
C PHE A 326 -4.79 6.48 -17.40
N ASP A 327 -5.92 7.17 -17.52
CA ASP A 327 -7.01 7.06 -16.54
C ASP A 327 -8.16 6.16 -17.03
N GLY A 328 -8.15 5.73 -18.29
CA GLY A 328 -9.15 4.83 -18.88
C GLY A 328 -10.55 5.45 -19.05
N PHE A 329 -10.78 6.66 -18.56
CA PHE A 329 -12.08 7.35 -18.61
C PHE A 329 -12.13 8.39 -19.72
N ARG A 330 -11.00 9.03 -20.04
CA ARG A 330 -10.92 10.05 -21.08
C ARG A 330 -9.69 9.87 -21.94
N ARG A 331 -9.90 9.47 -23.20
CA ARG A 331 -8.82 9.41 -24.19
C ARG A 331 -8.29 10.80 -24.48
N MET A 332 -6.99 11.00 -24.32
CA MET A 332 -6.29 12.24 -24.66
C MET A 332 -5.14 11.95 -25.64
N PRO A 333 -5.42 11.58 -26.91
CA PRO A 333 -4.43 10.95 -27.79
C PRO A 333 -3.13 11.75 -27.94
N GLY A 334 -3.20 13.07 -28.11
CA GLY A 334 -2.00 13.90 -28.23
C GLY A 334 -1.18 14.00 -26.94
N ALA A 335 -1.84 14.08 -25.78
CA ALA A 335 -1.14 14.11 -24.49
C ALA A 335 -0.58 12.73 -24.13
N GLU A 336 -1.33 11.65 -24.40
CA GLU A 336 -0.91 10.26 -24.23
C GLU A 336 0.29 9.94 -25.13
N GLN A 337 0.25 10.33 -26.41
CA GLN A 337 1.36 10.17 -27.35
C GLN A 337 2.59 10.96 -26.87
N THR A 338 2.42 12.20 -26.42
CA THR A 338 3.52 13.02 -25.89
C THR A 338 4.14 12.37 -24.65
N LEU A 339 3.30 11.91 -23.71
CA LEU A 339 3.75 11.22 -22.50
C LEU A 339 4.36 9.84 -22.78
N PHE A 340 4.01 9.20 -23.89
CA PHE A 340 4.63 7.93 -24.29
C PHE A 340 6.03 8.14 -24.87
N TYR A 341 6.20 9.13 -25.76
CA TYR A 341 7.43 9.31 -26.54
C TYR A 341 8.45 10.27 -25.93
N ALA A 342 8.00 11.24 -25.13
CA ALA A 342 8.80 12.40 -24.80
C ALA A 342 8.85 12.74 -23.31
N TRP A 343 8.22 11.98 -22.42
CA TRP A 343 8.23 12.33 -21.01
C TRP A 343 9.64 12.35 -20.41
N GLN A 344 9.88 13.30 -19.52
CA GLN A 344 11.01 13.32 -18.62
C GLN A 344 10.48 13.45 -17.19
N ALA A 345 11.01 12.62 -16.29
CA ALA A 345 10.93 12.84 -14.86
C ALA A 345 12.35 12.64 -14.36
N GLY A 346 12.97 13.70 -13.83
CA GLY A 346 14.39 13.70 -13.52
C GLY A 346 14.81 12.48 -12.71
N SER A 347 15.90 11.83 -13.13
CA SER A 347 16.69 10.99 -12.22
C SER A 347 17.52 11.97 -11.39
N ARG A 348 17.35 12.03 -10.07
CA ARG A 348 18.20 12.88 -9.22
C ARG A 348 19.69 12.45 -9.20
N ASN A 349 20.06 11.44 -9.99
CA ASN A 349 21.46 11.12 -10.28
C ASN A 349 22.07 11.96 -11.41
N ASP A 350 21.31 12.90 -12.00
CA ASP A 350 21.85 13.84 -12.98
C ASP A 350 22.59 14.98 -12.25
N VAL A 351 23.76 14.66 -11.69
CA VAL A 351 24.76 15.61 -11.16
C VAL A 351 25.46 16.37 -12.30
N ARG A 352 24.85 16.47 -13.49
CA ARG A 352 25.40 17.21 -14.62
C ARG A 352 24.37 18.18 -15.19
N ARG A 353 24.11 19.23 -14.42
CA ARG A 353 23.78 20.55 -14.98
C ARG A 353 24.66 21.58 -14.29
N ASN A 354 25.93 21.60 -14.71
CA ASN A 354 26.73 22.82 -14.75
C ASN A 354 26.80 23.27 -16.20
#